data_AF-A0A831LP29-F1
#
_entry.id   AF-A0A831LP29-F1
#
_cell.length_a   1.000
_cell.length_b   1.000
_cell.length_c   1.000
_cell.angle_alpha   90.00
_cell.angle_beta   90.00
_cell.angle_gamma   90.00
#
_symmetry.space_group_name_H-M   'P 1'
#
loop_
_entity.id
_entity.type
_entity.pdbx_description
1 polymer ?
#
loop_
_entity_poly.entity_id
_entity_poly.type
_entity_poly.pdbx_seq_one_letter_code
_entity_poly.pdbx_strand_id
1 'polypeptide(L)'
;MKNAKKNFLKRPEYPGGKEAFKAYLKSNLVYPEEAKQKRIEGVVQLLAQIDDNGNVGEVTVEKGIGGGCDEEAVRLIKNVQFGSVKNRGVRLKTRKRFRVEFKLPRRQKKISYSVSPAQKTASPEKGKQGDKTYSYTIRLNS
;
A
#
# COMPACT_ATOMS: atom_id res chain seq x y z
N MET A 1 -28.82 -24.83 -6.92
CA MET A 1 -27.86 -24.64 -8.04
C MET A 1 -26.95 -23.46 -7.73
N LYS A 2 -25.63 -23.67 -7.63
CA LYS A 2 -24.66 -22.60 -7.41
C LYS A 2 -24.60 -21.72 -8.66
N ASN A 3 -25.03 -20.47 -8.57
CA ASN A 3 -24.91 -19.48 -9.64
C ASN A 3 -23.42 -19.17 -9.87
N ALA A 4 -22.74 -20.00 -10.65
CA ALA A 4 -21.43 -19.69 -11.15
C ALA A 4 -21.61 -18.50 -12.11
N LYS A 5 -21.30 -17.29 -11.66
CA LYS A 5 -21.08 -16.14 -12.54
C LYS A 5 -20.01 -16.57 -13.54
N LYS A 6 -20.44 -17.08 -14.69
CA LYS A 6 -19.57 -17.33 -15.83
C LYS A 6 -19.08 -15.95 -16.26
N ASN A 7 -17.91 -15.56 -15.79
CA ASN A 7 -17.21 -14.40 -16.31
C ASN A 7 -16.73 -14.75 -17.73
N PHE A 8 -17.64 -14.60 -18.70
CA PHE A 8 -17.33 -14.79 -20.12
C PHE A 8 -16.33 -13.74 -20.64
N LEU A 9 -16.22 -12.60 -19.95
CA LEU A 9 -15.28 -11.53 -20.28
C LEU A 9 -14.12 -11.52 -19.28
N LYS A 10 -12.90 -11.69 -19.80
CA LYS A 10 -11.68 -11.46 -19.03
C LYS A 10 -11.41 -9.95 -19.01
N ARG A 11 -10.99 -9.46 -17.85
CA ARG A 11 -10.59 -8.05 -17.67
C ARG A 11 -9.08 -7.94 -17.75
N PRO A 12 -8.56 -6.81 -18.24
CA PRO A 12 -7.13 -6.58 -18.26
C PRO A 12 -6.59 -6.49 -16.83
N GLU A 13 -5.55 -7.25 -16.56
CA GLU A 13 -4.82 -7.25 -15.30
C GLU A 13 -3.40 -6.74 -15.52
N TYR A 14 -2.81 -6.14 -14.48
CA TYR A 14 -1.46 -5.63 -14.58
C TYR A 14 -0.49 -6.82 -14.64
N PRO A 15 0.54 -6.82 -15.50
CA PRO A 15 1.53 -7.88 -15.54
C PRO A 15 2.18 -8.05 -14.14
N GLY A 16 2.17 -9.27 -13.60
CA GLY A 16 2.61 -9.54 -12.22
C GLY A 16 1.58 -9.23 -11.14
N GLY A 17 0.33 -8.94 -11.53
CA GLY A 17 -0.80 -8.81 -10.62
C GLY A 17 -0.77 -7.55 -9.76
N LYS A 18 -1.48 -7.61 -8.62
CA LYS A 18 -1.67 -6.46 -7.73
C LYS A 18 -0.39 -6.04 -7.00
N GLU A 19 0.47 -7.00 -6.70
CA GLU A 19 1.73 -6.78 -5.95
C GLU A 19 2.76 -6.05 -6.82
N ALA A 20 2.96 -6.49 -8.06
CA ALA A 20 3.82 -5.82 -9.02
C ALA A 20 3.34 -4.39 -9.29
N PHE A 21 2.03 -4.19 -9.41
CA PHE A 21 1.46 -2.85 -9.57
C PHE A 21 1.75 -1.95 -8.36
N LYS A 22 1.64 -2.48 -7.13
CA LYS A 22 1.97 -1.74 -5.91
C LYS A 22 3.46 -1.40 -5.83
N ALA A 23 4.33 -2.32 -6.23
CA ALA A 23 5.77 -2.09 -6.30
C ALA A 23 6.12 -1.02 -7.35
N TYR A 24 5.47 -1.08 -8.52
CA TYR A 24 5.60 -0.07 -9.56
C TYR A 24 5.21 1.31 -9.04
N LEU A 25 4.05 1.43 -8.40
CA LEU A 25 3.61 2.70 -7.82
C LEU A 25 4.64 3.22 -6.82
N LYS A 26 5.11 2.40 -5.88
CA LYS A 26 6.11 2.82 -4.89
C LYS A 26 7.44 3.28 -5.52
N SER A 27 7.87 2.63 -6.59
CA SER A 27 9.19 2.89 -7.19
C SER A 27 9.18 4.08 -8.15
N ASN A 28 8.04 4.34 -8.80
CA ASN A 28 7.90 5.41 -9.79
C ASN A 28 7.19 6.66 -9.25
N LEU A 29 6.58 6.57 -8.05
CA LEU A 29 5.91 7.70 -7.42
C LEU A 29 6.93 8.76 -7.04
N VAL A 30 6.78 9.90 -7.69
CA VAL A 30 7.48 11.13 -7.35
C VAL A 30 6.55 11.94 -6.47
N TYR A 31 7.07 12.35 -5.32
CA TYR A 31 6.31 13.15 -4.37
C TYR A 31 6.55 14.63 -4.68
N PRO A 32 5.51 15.39 -5.08
CA PRO A 32 5.65 16.80 -5.43
C PRO A 32 6.26 17.62 -4.30
N GLU A 33 7.06 18.63 -4.64
CA GLU A 33 7.66 19.50 -3.63
C GLU A 33 6.61 20.25 -2.82
N GLU A 34 5.54 20.73 -3.47
CA GLU A 34 4.46 21.43 -2.79
C GLU A 34 3.78 20.54 -1.72
N ALA A 35 3.47 19.29 -2.06
CA ALA A 35 2.91 18.34 -1.12
C ALA A 35 3.89 17.98 0.03
N LYS A 36 5.20 17.94 -0.24
CA LYS A 36 6.23 17.74 0.81
C LYS A 36 6.27 18.92 1.77
N GLN A 37 6.29 20.15 1.26
CA GLN A 37 6.36 21.37 2.06
C GLN A 37 5.12 21.53 2.94
N LYS A 38 3.93 21.31 2.36
CA LYS A 38 2.63 21.37 3.06
C LYS A 38 2.33 20.12 3.90
N ARG A 39 3.23 19.12 3.91
CA ARG A 39 3.06 17.83 4.58
C ARG A 39 1.73 17.13 4.27
N ILE A 40 1.27 17.23 3.02
CA ILE A 40 -0.01 16.68 2.58
C ILE A 40 0.15 15.18 2.38
N GLU A 41 -0.51 14.37 3.21
CA GLU A 41 -0.55 12.91 3.09
C GLU A 41 -1.98 12.44 2.81
N GLY A 42 -2.13 11.31 2.10
CA GLY A 42 -3.46 10.78 1.85
C GLY A 42 -3.53 9.76 0.74
N VAL A 43 -4.76 9.52 0.25
CA VAL A 43 -5.03 8.56 -0.82
C VAL A 43 -5.78 9.26 -1.94
N VAL A 44 -5.16 9.33 -3.11
CA VAL A 44 -5.79 9.81 -4.35
C VAL A 44 -6.55 8.63 -4.97
N GLN A 45 -7.81 8.85 -5.31
CA GLN A 45 -8.65 7.88 -6.00
C GLN A 45 -8.89 8.32 -7.44
N LEU A 46 -8.58 7.44 -8.37
CA LEU A 46 -8.67 7.70 -9.81
C LEU A 46 -9.55 6.64 -10.46
N LEU A 47 -10.32 7.05 -11.46
CA LEU A 47 -11.03 6.18 -12.36
C LEU A 47 -10.33 6.23 -13.71
N ALA A 48 -9.81 5.10 -14.18
CA ALA A 48 -9.20 5.02 -15.51
C ALA A 48 -9.94 4.01 -16.39
N GLN A 49 -10.02 4.33 -17.67
CA GLN A 49 -10.55 3.44 -18.69
C GLN A 49 -9.40 2.62 -19.29
N ILE A 50 -9.57 1.30 -19.34
CA ILE A 50 -8.59 0.35 -19.88
C ILE A 50 -9.25 -0.39 -21.03
N ASP A 51 -8.57 -0.39 -22.17
CA ASP A 51 -8.98 -1.09 -23.38
C ASP A 51 -8.58 -2.58 -23.34
N ASP A 52 -9.14 -3.42 -24.23
CA ASP A 52 -8.80 -4.85 -24.27
C ASP A 52 -7.35 -5.11 -24.66
N ASN A 53 -6.70 -4.15 -25.32
CA ASN A 53 -5.27 -4.16 -25.61
C ASN A 53 -4.39 -3.87 -24.39
N GLY A 54 -4.98 -3.43 -23.27
CA GLY A 54 -4.25 -3.05 -22.05
C GLY A 54 -3.78 -1.60 -22.02
N ASN A 55 -4.17 -0.80 -23.01
CA ASN A 55 -3.90 0.63 -23.05
C ASN A 55 -4.80 1.38 -22.06
N VAL A 56 -4.21 2.32 -21.33
CA VAL A 56 -4.94 3.25 -20.47
C VAL A 56 -5.37 4.45 -21.30
N GLY A 57 -6.68 4.69 -21.36
CA GLY A 57 -7.27 5.83 -22.04
C GLY A 57 -7.52 6.98 -21.08
N GLU A 58 -8.78 7.41 -20.99
CA GLU A 58 -9.20 8.50 -20.12
C GLU A 58 -8.98 8.15 -18.63
N VAL A 59 -8.43 9.12 -17.89
CA VAL A 59 -8.20 9.04 -16.45
C VAL A 59 -8.87 10.24 -15.77
N THR A 60 -9.76 9.97 -14.84
CA THR A 60 -10.50 10.97 -14.06
C THR A 60 -10.12 10.86 -12.58
N VAL A 61 -9.86 11.98 -11.92
CA VAL A 61 -9.63 12.02 -10.46
C VAL A 61 -11.00 12.05 -9.77
N GLU A 62 -11.37 10.97 -9.07
CA GLU A 62 -12.62 10.94 -8.28
C GLU A 62 -12.43 11.60 -6.91
N LYS A 63 -11.27 11.40 -6.29
CA LYS A 63 -10.94 12.01 -5.00
C LYS A 63 -9.48 12.42 -4.99
N GLY A 64 -9.25 13.72 -5.01
CA GLY A 64 -7.92 14.30 -4.91
C GLY A 64 -7.53 14.64 -3.47
N ILE A 65 -6.23 14.84 -3.26
CA ILE A 65 -5.68 15.36 -1.99
C ILE A 65 -5.00 16.74 -2.16
N GLY A 66 -4.81 17.21 -3.40
CA GLY A 66 -4.17 18.49 -3.70
C GLY A 66 -2.65 18.45 -3.60
N GLY A 67 -2.02 19.61 -3.76
CA GLY A 67 -0.56 19.77 -3.62
C GLY A 67 0.26 19.16 -4.77
N GLY A 68 -0.34 18.94 -5.93
CA GLY A 68 0.28 18.28 -7.09
C GLY A 68 0.25 16.75 -7.04
N CYS A 69 -0.28 16.15 -5.96
CA CYS A 69 -0.38 14.69 -5.85
C CYS A 69 -1.34 14.09 -6.87
N ASP A 70 -2.37 14.85 -7.26
CA ASP A 70 -3.38 14.41 -8.21
C ASP A 70 -2.80 14.24 -9.61
N GLU A 71 -1.98 15.20 -10.05
CA GLU A 71 -1.27 15.20 -11.33
C GLU A 71 -0.25 14.07 -11.40
N GLU A 72 0.55 13.88 -10.34
CA GLU A 72 1.50 12.77 -10.25
C GLU A 72 0.78 11.42 -10.29
N ALA A 73 -0.37 11.31 -9.62
CA ALA A 73 -1.13 10.07 -9.65
C ALA A 73 -1.72 9.79 -11.05
N VAL A 74 -2.20 10.81 -11.77
CA VAL A 74 -2.63 10.67 -13.17
C VAL A 74 -1.47 10.24 -14.06
N ARG A 75 -0.28 10.83 -13.90
CA ARG A 75 0.93 10.48 -14.66
C ARG A 75 1.29 9.00 -14.48
N LEU A 76 1.28 8.51 -13.25
CA LEU A 76 1.57 7.10 -12.95
C LEU A 76 0.59 6.15 -13.63
N ILE A 77 -0.71 6.45 -13.58
CA ILE A 77 -1.73 5.57 -14.17
C ILE A 77 -1.68 5.61 -15.70
N LYS A 78 -1.39 6.76 -16.31
CA LYS A 78 -1.22 6.88 -17.78
C LYS A 78 0.00 6.14 -18.29
N ASN A 79 1.09 6.10 -17.51
CA ASN A 79 2.33 5.43 -17.90
C ASN A 79 2.31 3.90 -17.65
N VAL A 80 1.21 3.38 -17.11
CA VAL A 80 1.04 1.96 -16.87
C VAL A 80 0.46 1.28 -18.11
N GLN A 81 1.05 0.17 -18.49
CA GLN A 81 0.50 -0.73 -19.51
C GLN A 81 -0.04 -2.01 -18.84
N PHE A 82 -1.30 -2.34 -19.13
CA PHE A 82 -1.93 -3.58 -18.68
C PHE A 82 -1.72 -4.71 -19.69
N GLY A 83 -1.92 -5.95 -19.24
CA GLY A 83 -1.91 -7.10 -20.14
C GLY A 83 -3.14 -7.11 -21.06
N SER A 84 -2.92 -7.41 -22.33
CA SER A 84 -4.00 -7.54 -23.32
C SER A 84 -4.85 -8.80 -23.07
N VAL A 85 -6.15 -8.72 -23.32
CA VAL A 85 -7.12 -9.80 -23.11
C VAL A 85 -7.98 -10.00 -24.35
N LYS A 86 -7.98 -11.23 -24.88
CA LYS A 86 -8.81 -11.60 -26.03
C LYS A 86 -10.15 -12.17 -25.56
N ASN A 87 -11.24 -11.45 -25.78
CA ASN A 87 -12.59 -11.85 -25.40
C ASN A 87 -13.42 -12.34 -26.60
N ARG A 88 -12.99 -13.42 -27.28
CA ARG A 88 -13.73 -14.09 -28.38
C ARG A 88 -14.35 -13.12 -29.42
N GLY A 89 -13.62 -12.08 -29.82
CA GLY A 89 -14.05 -11.08 -30.80
C GLY A 89 -14.79 -9.86 -30.24
N VAL A 90 -15.09 -9.83 -28.93
CA VAL A 90 -15.72 -8.69 -28.27
C VAL A 90 -14.63 -7.74 -27.75
N ARG A 91 -14.61 -6.51 -28.27
CA ARG A 91 -13.79 -5.42 -27.70
C ARG A 91 -14.34 -5.01 -26.35
N LEU A 92 -13.48 -4.78 -25.38
CA LEU A 92 -13.87 -4.47 -24.01
C LEU A 92 -13.19 -3.20 -23.52
N LYS A 93 -14.00 -2.19 -23.19
CA LYS A 93 -13.58 -1.00 -22.46
C LYS A 93 -14.04 -1.12 -21.01
N THR A 94 -13.10 -1.29 -20.08
CA THR A 94 -13.40 -1.43 -18.66
C THR A 94 -12.96 -0.20 -17.90
N ARG A 95 -13.81 0.31 -17.02
CA ARG A 95 -13.43 1.34 -16.05
C ARG A 95 -12.90 0.68 -14.77
N LYS A 96 -11.76 1.14 -14.28
CA LYS A 96 -11.10 0.59 -13.08
C LYS A 96 -10.70 1.72 -12.14
N ARG A 97 -11.00 1.52 -10.85
CA ARG A 97 -10.61 2.43 -9.78
C ARG A 97 -9.22 2.09 -9.27
N PHE A 98 -8.37 3.10 -9.18
CA PHE A 98 -7.03 3.04 -8.62
C PHE A 98 -6.95 3.88 -7.36
N ARG A 99 -6.13 3.41 -6.41
CA ARG A 99 -5.85 4.11 -5.16
C ARG A 99 -4.34 4.28 -5.06
N VAL A 100 -3.88 5.52 -5.11
CA VAL A 100 -2.46 5.86 -4.99
C VAL A 100 -2.28 6.51 -3.62
N GLU A 101 -1.42 5.91 -2.81
CA GLU A 101 -1.18 6.33 -1.43
C GLU A 101 0.08 7.19 -1.37
N PHE A 102 -0.07 8.42 -0.87
CA PHE A 102 1.01 9.36 -0.60
C PHE A 102 1.24 9.40 0.91
N LYS A 103 2.39 8.89 1.34
CA LYS A 103 2.83 8.89 2.74
C LYS A 103 4.21 9.46 2.83
N LEU A 104 4.40 10.38 3.77
CA LEU A 104 5.72 10.87 4.12
C LEU A 104 6.40 9.82 5.01
N PRO A 105 7.70 9.59 4.84
CA PRO A 105 8.44 8.74 5.74
C PRO A 105 8.39 9.36 7.14
N ARG A 106 7.61 8.76 8.04
CA ARG A 106 7.67 9.10 9.46
C ARG A 106 9.06 8.76 9.94
N ARG A 107 9.77 9.75 10.48
CA ARG A 107 11.05 9.56 11.16
C ARG A 107 10.84 8.57 12.32
N GLN A 108 11.15 7.29 12.10
CA GLN A 108 10.99 6.26 13.12
C GLN A 108 12.04 6.50 14.20
N LYS A 109 11.60 6.83 15.42
CA LYS A 109 12.46 6.79 16.61
C LYS A 109 12.72 5.32 16.93
N LYS A 110 13.95 4.85 16.73
CA LYS A 110 14.36 3.48 17.06
C LYS A 110 14.62 3.41 18.58
N ILE A 111 13.72 2.77 19.33
CA ILE A 111 13.89 2.53 20.76
C ILE A 111 14.88 1.37 20.89
N SER A 112 16.08 1.64 21.41
CA SER A 112 17.08 0.62 21.74
C SER A 112 16.92 0.21 23.20
N TYR A 113 16.79 -1.09 23.48
CA TYR A 113 16.76 -1.63 24.84
C TYR A 113 18.06 -2.40 25.12
N SER A 114 18.66 -2.19 26.29
CA SER A 114 19.74 -3.01 26.82
C SER A 114 19.22 -3.82 28.00
N VAL A 115 19.29 -5.14 27.91
CA VAL A 115 18.94 -6.04 29.02
C VAL A 115 20.19 -6.28 29.85
N SER A 116 20.22 -5.80 31.09
CA SER A 116 21.22 -6.20 32.08
C SER A 116 20.62 -7.31 32.94
N PRO A 117 20.99 -8.60 32.75
CA PRO A 117 20.48 -9.67 33.59
C PRO A 117 21.01 -9.50 35.02
N ALA A 118 20.09 -9.40 35.99
CA ALA A 118 20.39 -9.36 37.41
C ALA A 118 21.02 -10.71 37.85
N GLN A 119 22.10 -10.61 38.63
CA GLN A 119 22.90 -11.75 39.09
C GLN A 119 22.09 -12.63 40.03
N LYS A 120 22.03 -13.93 39.74
CA LYS A 120 21.42 -14.97 40.59
C LYS A 120 22.27 -15.19 41.84
N THR A 121 21.76 -14.81 43.01
CA THR A 121 22.15 -15.40 44.30
C THR A 121 21.36 -16.69 44.53
N ALA A 122 22.04 -17.69 45.11
CA ALA A 122 21.67 -19.10 45.07
C ALA A 122 20.85 -19.58 46.29
N SER A 123 19.98 -20.56 46.00
CA SER A 123 19.49 -21.67 46.86
C SER A 123 18.47 -21.38 47.98
N PRO A 124 17.70 -22.39 48.44
CA PRO A 124 16.61 -23.07 47.73
C PRO A 124 15.32 -23.13 48.59
N GLU A 125 14.16 -23.51 48.02
CA GLU A 125 13.15 -24.44 48.61
C GLU A 125 11.79 -24.40 47.89
N LYS A 126 11.16 -25.58 47.84
CA LYS A 126 10.01 -25.99 47.04
C LYS A 126 8.71 -25.26 47.40
N GLY A 127 7.93 -24.89 46.38
CA GLY A 127 6.50 -24.62 46.55
C GLY A 127 5.82 -23.98 45.33
N LYS A 128 5.05 -24.81 44.59
CA LYS A 128 3.89 -24.51 43.74
C LYS A 128 3.91 -23.29 42.77
N GLN A 129 3.65 -23.64 41.51
CA GLN A 129 3.14 -22.85 40.38
C GLN A 129 2.63 -21.43 40.72
N GLY A 130 3.38 -20.41 40.29
CA GLY A 130 3.05 -18.99 40.46
C GLY A 130 3.61 -18.14 39.32
N ASP A 131 2.80 -17.17 38.92
CA ASP A 131 2.91 -16.23 37.79
C ASP A 131 4.33 -15.64 37.59
N LYS A 132 4.86 -15.71 36.35
CA LYS A 132 6.13 -15.08 36.00
C LYS A 132 5.93 -13.58 35.82
N THR A 133 6.00 -12.82 36.91
CA THR A 133 5.93 -11.35 36.87
C THR A 133 7.25 -10.76 36.37
N TYR A 134 7.24 -10.21 35.15
CA TYR A 134 8.35 -9.45 34.60
C TYR A 134 8.17 -7.97 34.93
N SER A 135 9.05 -7.40 35.75
CA SER A 135 9.08 -5.95 35.98
C SER A 135 9.90 -5.26 34.88
N TYR A 136 9.35 -4.19 34.30
CA TYR A 136 10.05 -3.30 33.37
C TYR A 136 10.03 -1.88 33.95
N THR A 137 11.18 -1.21 33.97
CA THR A 137 11.26 0.21 34.37
C THR A 137 11.37 1.06 33.11
N ILE A 138 10.33 1.84 32.80
CA ILE A 138 10.32 2.80 31.70
C ILE A 138 10.94 4.10 32.22
N ARG A 139 12.02 4.57 31.58
CA ARG A 139 12.57 5.92 31.79
C ARG A 139 12.32 6.74 30.54
N LEU A 140 11.59 7.84 30.69
CA LEU A 140 11.33 8.82 29.64
C LEU A 140 12.38 9.94 29.78
N ASN A 141 13.19 10.15 28.75
CA ASN A 141 14.07 11.31 28.66
C ASN A 141 13.34 12.40 27.87
N SER A 142 13.04 13.53 28.53
CA SER A 142 12.59 14.78 27.88
C SER A 142 13.69 15.42 27.05
#